data_AF-A0A9E3Q8F7-F1
#
_entry.id   AF-A0A9E3Q8F7-F1
#
_cell.length_a   1.000
_cell.length_b   1.000
_cell.length_c   1.000
_cell.angle_alpha   90.00
_cell.angle_beta   90.00
_cell.angle_gamma   90.00
#
_symmetry.space_group_name_H-M   'P 1'
#
loop_
_entity.id
_entity.type
_entity.pdbx_description
1 polymer ?
#
loop_
_entity_poly.entity_id
_entity_poly.type
_entity_poly.pdbx_seq_one_letter_code
_entity_poly.pdbx_strand_id
1 'polypeptide(L)'
;MNNEEDLEINLEPVEIHPEMYSSNLFGEAQPTGKHSVSEELLTPSVGEVGAPFNIWAFTDAIGARKKRDAWVLYHKALASGMAAEEVFYKFVWQVKTMLIASKTHSAEEAEMKSYPYSKAKGFLKNFKATELEKLSEALVIGYHKARRGHGEVETLVEKMLLKL
;
A
#
# COMPACT_ATOMS: atom_id res chain seq x y z
N MET A 1 -46.73 -8.07 -41.51
CA MET A 1 -46.24 -9.28 -42.20
C MET A 1 -44.75 -9.34 -41.94
N ASN A 2 -44.41 -10.39 -41.21
CA ASN A 2 -43.12 -10.78 -40.68
C ASN A 2 -42.01 -10.76 -41.74
N ASN A 3 -40.79 -10.40 -41.36
CA ASN A 3 -39.80 -11.43 -41.06
C ASN A 3 -38.52 -10.76 -40.56
N GLU A 4 -38.24 -11.02 -39.28
CA GLU A 4 -36.92 -10.98 -38.71
C GLU A 4 -36.07 -12.00 -39.49
N GLU A 5 -34.99 -11.53 -40.13
CA GLU A 5 -34.00 -12.41 -40.74
C GLU A 5 -33.12 -12.98 -39.64
N ASP A 6 -33.52 -14.16 -39.17
CA ASP A 6 -32.69 -15.06 -38.38
C ASP A 6 -31.50 -15.53 -39.24
N LEU A 7 -30.33 -14.93 -39.00
CA LEU A 7 -29.05 -15.48 -39.44
C LEU A 7 -28.77 -16.75 -38.64
N GLU A 8 -29.07 -17.90 -39.24
CA GLU A 8 -28.61 -19.21 -38.79
C GLU A 8 -27.07 -19.24 -38.72
N ILE A 9 -26.52 -19.09 -37.51
CA ILE A 9 -25.11 -19.37 -37.26
C ILE A 9 -24.97 -20.89 -37.22
N ASN A 10 -24.40 -21.42 -38.28
CA ASN A 10 -24.01 -22.82 -38.40
C ASN A 10 -22.93 -23.13 -37.35
N LEU A 11 -23.35 -23.70 -36.21
CA LEU A 11 -22.44 -24.14 -35.15
C LEU A 11 -21.85 -25.49 -35.55
N GLU A 12 -20.66 -25.47 -36.13
CA GLU A 12 -19.82 -26.67 -36.16
C GLU A 12 -19.59 -27.15 -34.71
N PRO A 13 -19.67 -28.46 -34.42
CA PRO A 13 -19.46 -28.96 -33.08
C PRO A 13 -18.01 -28.69 -32.68
N VAL A 14 -17.82 -27.84 -31.67
CA VAL A 14 -16.49 -27.58 -31.09
C VAL A 14 -16.01 -28.87 -30.43
N GLU A 15 -15.01 -29.52 -31.04
CA GLU A 15 -14.34 -30.65 -30.42
C GLU A 15 -13.60 -30.18 -29.16
N ILE A 16 -14.08 -30.62 -28.00
CA ILE A 16 -13.52 -30.26 -26.71
C ILE A 16 -12.23 -31.06 -26.51
N HIS A 17 -11.08 -30.41 -26.66
CA HIS A 17 -9.79 -31.03 -26.38
C HIS A 17 -9.69 -31.41 -24.88
N PRO A 18 -9.14 -32.61 -24.53
CA PRO A 18 -9.08 -33.11 -23.15
C PRO A 18 -8.25 -32.25 -22.18
N GLU A 19 -7.51 -31.28 -22.70
CA GLU A 19 -6.54 -30.47 -21.97
C GLU A 19 -7.18 -29.27 -21.26
N MET A 20 -8.50 -29.12 -21.39
CA MET A 20 -9.30 -28.04 -20.77
C MET A 20 -10.00 -28.48 -19.47
N TYR A 21 -9.52 -29.55 -18.82
CA TYR A 21 -9.89 -29.92 -17.45
C TYR A 21 -8.72 -29.68 -16.50
N SER A 22 -8.74 -28.58 -15.74
CA SER A 22 -8.07 -28.58 -14.43
C SER A 22 -9.05 -29.13 -13.41
N SER A 23 -8.82 -30.36 -12.97
CA SER A 23 -9.61 -30.98 -11.90
C SER A 23 -9.46 -30.18 -10.61
N ASN A 24 -10.59 -29.81 -10.01
CA ASN A 24 -10.60 -29.42 -8.59
C ASN A 24 -10.24 -30.67 -7.75
N LEU A 25 -9.66 -30.48 -6.57
CA LEU A 25 -9.05 -31.53 -5.72
C LEU A 25 -10.00 -32.71 -5.34
N PHE A 26 -11.29 -32.64 -5.68
CA PHE A 26 -12.31 -33.66 -5.39
C PHE A 26 -13.10 -34.16 -6.62
N GLY A 27 -12.63 -33.91 -7.84
CA GLY A 27 -13.02 -34.73 -9.01
C GLY A 27 -14.46 -34.61 -9.53
N GLU A 28 -15.19 -33.54 -9.23
CA GLU A 28 -16.52 -33.29 -9.80
C GLU A 28 -16.57 -31.99 -10.63
N ALA A 29 -17.06 -32.09 -11.87
CA ALA A 29 -17.24 -30.97 -12.78
C ALA A 29 -18.54 -30.22 -12.45
N GLN A 30 -18.46 -28.91 -12.24
CA GLN A 30 -19.63 -28.03 -12.07
C GLN A 30 -19.71 -27.04 -13.26
N PRO A 31 -20.85 -26.95 -13.96
CA PRO A 31 -21.03 -25.96 -15.02
C PRO A 31 -21.49 -24.63 -14.41
N THR A 32 -20.68 -23.59 -14.44
CA THR A 32 -21.11 -22.26 -13.99
C THR A 32 -21.68 -21.45 -15.15
N GLY A 33 -22.99 -21.65 -15.37
CA GLY A 33 -23.85 -20.68 -16.03
C GLY A 33 -24.04 -19.43 -15.16
N LYS A 34 -24.19 -18.28 -15.82
CA LYS A 34 -24.43 -16.96 -15.20
C LYS A 34 -25.79 -16.94 -14.49
N HIS A 35 -25.82 -16.62 -13.20
CA HIS A 35 -26.94 -15.91 -12.56
C HIS A 35 -26.46 -15.05 -11.39
N SER A 36 -26.93 -13.81 -11.41
CA SER A 36 -26.79 -12.75 -10.42
C SER A 36 -27.59 -13.04 -9.15
N VAL A 37 -26.95 -12.98 -7.98
CA VAL A 37 -27.61 -12.59 -6.72
C VAL A 37 -26.62 -11.74 -5.92
N SER A 38 -27.01 -10.51 -5.65
CA SER A 38 -26.36 -9.61 -4.71
C SER A 38 -26.69 -10.04 -3.29
N GLU A 39 -25.70 -10.53 -2.55
CA GLU A 39 -25.78 -10.67 -1.10
C GLU A 39 -24.60 -9.91 -0.49
N GLU A 40 -24.91 -8.68 -0.08
CA GLU A 40 -24.07 -7.79 0.70
C GLU A 40 -23.82 -8.43 2.07
N LEU A 41 -22.86 -9.35 2.11
CA LEU A 41 -22.31 -9.89 3.34
C LEU A 41 -21.12 -9.01 3.74
N LEU A 42 -21.31 -8.19 4.79
CA LEU A 42 -20.24 -7.53 5.53
C LEU A 42 -19.30 -8.59 6.12
N THR A 43 -18.44 -9.14 5.29
CA THR A 43 -17.23 -9.80 5.74
C THR A 43 -16.25 -8.69 6.12
N PRO A 44 -15.70 -8.66 7.34
CA PRO A 44 -14.46 -7.93 7.53
C PRO A 44 -13.49 -8.50 6.51
N SER A 45 -12.95 -7.67 5.63
CA SER A 45 -11.87 -8.06 4.73
C SER A 45 -10.64 -8.37 5.57
N VAL A 46 -10.63 -9.57 6.15
CA VAL A 46 -9.45 -10.18 6.71
C VAL A 46 -8.55 -10.34 5.48
N GLY A 47 -7.58 -9.43 5.38
CA GLY A 47 -6.61 -9.43 4.30
C GLY A 47 -6.08 -10.85 4.13
N GLU A 48 -5.95 -11.27 2.88
CA GLU A 48 -5.53 -12.60 2.48
C GLU A 48 -4.41 -13.10 3.40
N VAL A 49 -4.64 -14.24 4.06
CA VAL A 49 -3.66 -14.89 4.93
C VAL A 49 -2.46 -15.27 4.07
N GLY A 50 -1.45 -14.41 4.02
CA GLY A 50 -0.26 -14.54 3.19
C GLY A 50 0.10 -13.33 2.32
N ALA A 51 -0.73 -12.28 2.27
CA ALA A 51 -0.38 -11.08 1.50
C ALA A 51 0.82 -10.32 2.12
N PRO A 52 1.78 -9.85 1.30
CA PRO A 52 2.92 -9.09 1.80
C PRO A 52 2.46 -7.80 2.51
N PHE A 53 3.13 -7.45 3.62
CA PHE A 53 2.77 -6.26 4.39
C PHE A 53 2.83 -4.98 3.54
N ASN A 54 1.75 -4.21 3.55
CA ASN A 54 1.69 -2.94 2.82
C ASN A 54 2.42 -1.83 3.57
N ILE A 55 3.71 -1.68 3.26
CA ILE A 55 4.57 -0.62 3.82
C ILE A 55 4.11 0.81 3.48
N TRP A 56 3.31 1.00 2.43
CA TRP A 56 2.81 2.33 2.06
C TRP A 56 1.71 2.83 3.01
N ALA A 57 0.97 1.91 3.65
CA ALA A 57 0.02 2.28 4.69
C ALA A 57 0.73 2.97 5.87
N PHE A 58 1.95 2.52 6.20
CA PHE A 58 2.78 3.14 7.25
C PHE A 58 3.18 4.57 6.87
N THR A 59 3.67 4.79 5.64
CA THR A 59 4.04 6.15 5.18
C THR A 59 2.83 7.08 5.10
N ASP A 60 1.67 6.55 4.73
CA ASP A 60 0.42 7.32 4.69
C ASP A 60 -0.04 7.72 6.09
N ALA A 61 0.07 6.82 7.08
CA ALA A 61 -0.27 7.12 8.47
C ALA A 61 0.64 8.23 9.05
N ILE A 62 1.93 8.24 8.69
CA ILE A 62 2.86 9.33 9.03
C ILE A 62 2.39 10.66 8.41
N GLY A 63 2.16 10.69 7.10
CA GLY A 63 1.71 11.91 6.41
C GLY A 63 0.35 12.42 6.90
N ALA A 64 -0.53 11.51 7.32
CA ALA A 64 -1.82 11.84 7.91
C ALA A 64 -1.74 12.22 9.41
N ARG A 65 -0.55 12.18 10.03
CA ARG A 65 -0.31 12.35 11.48
C ARG A 65 -1.17 11.47 12.38
N LYS A 66 -1.45 10.26 11.92
CA LYS A 66 -2.14 9.26 12.72
C LYS A 66 -1.12 8.47 13.52
N LYS A 67 -0.59 9.07 14.61
CA LYS A 67 0.51 8.49 15.41
C LYS A 67 0.24 7.05 15.86
N ARG A 68 -0.99 6.76 16.31
CA ARG A 68 -1.40 5.43 16.76
C ARG A 68 -1.35 4.43 15.60
N ASP A 69 -1.92 4.81 14.46
CA ASP A 69 -1.96 3.95 13.28
C ASP A 69 -0.55 3.69 12.76
N ALA A 70 0.29 4.73 12.70
CA ALA A 70 1.69 4.60 12.29
C ALA A 70 2.48 3.67 13.22
N TRP A 71 2.28 3.77 14.54
CA TRP A 71 2.91 2.87 15.52
C TRP A 71 2.43 1.41 15.38
N VAL A 72 1.13 1.19 15.20
CA VAL A 72 0.59 -0.16 14.96
C VAL A 72 1.12 -0.75 13.65
N LEU A 73 1.17 0.05 12.59
CA LEU A 73 1.69 -0.37 11.28
C LEU A 73 3.19 -0.64 11.34
N TYR A 74 3.95 0.11 12.14
CA TYR A 74 5.36 -0.15 12.39
C TYR A 74 5.57 -1.54 13.01
N HIS A 75 4.85 -1.86 14.08
CA HIS A 75 4.93 -3.18 14.72
C HIS A 75 4.46 -4.31 13.81
N LYS A 76 3.44 -4.09 12.97
CA LYS A 76 3.02 -5.05 11.95
C LYS A 76 4.11 -5.29 10.90
N ALA A 77 4.85 -4.26 10.50
CA ALA A 77 5.98 -4.38 9.58
C ALA A 77 7.09 -5.26 10.18
N LEU A 78 7.46 -5.02 11.44
CA LEU A 78 8.44 -5.83 12.15
C LEU A 78 7.97 -7.29 12.29
N ALA A 79 6.69 -7.49 12.65
CA ALA A 79 6.09 -8.82 12.77
C ALA A 79 6.04 -9.58 11.44
N SER A 80 6.03 -8.88 10.29
CA SER A 80 6.18 -9.50 8.97
C SER A 80 7.63 -9.85 8.59
N GLY A 81 8.59 -9.60 9.49
CA GLY A 81 10.01 -9.89 9.28
C GLY A 81 10.81 -8.77 8.61
N MET A 82 10.23 -7.58 8.41
CA MET A 82 10.99 -6.44 7.92
C MET A 82 11.98 -5.95 8.97
N ALA A 83 13.19 -5.61 8.55
CA ALA A 83 14.17 -4.97 9.43
C ALA A 83 13.72 -3.55 9.82
N ALA A 84 14.01 -3.14 11.07
CA ALA A 84 13.70 -1.79 11.55
C ALA A 84 14.33 -0.70 10.67
N GLU A 85 15.55 -0.93 10.17
CA GLU A 85 16.26 -0.07 9.22
C GLU A 85 15.49 0.11 7.92
N GLU A 86 14.89 -0.95 7.39
CA GLU A 86 14.12 -0.86 6.15
C GLU A 86 12.91 0.05 6.36
N VAL A 87 12.17 -0.14 7.45
CA VAL A 87 11.03 0.71 7.79
C VAL A 87 11.46 2.15 8.08
N PHE A 88 12.60 2.33 8.74
CA PHE A 88 13.20 3.64 8.99
C PHE A 88 13.45 4.41 7.68
N TYR A 89 14.02 3.76 6.66
CA TYR A 89 14.26 4.44 5.38
C TYR A 89 12.96 4.82 4.66
N LYS A 90 11.87 4.09 4.86
CA LYS A 90 10.54 4.47 4.35
C LYS A 90 9.98 5.69 5.08
N PHE A 91 10.21 5.80 6.39
CA PHE A 91 9.89 7.00 7.14
C PHE A 91 10.69 8.21 6.63
N VAL A 92 12.02 8.07 6.50
CA VAL A 92 12.89 9.13 5.94
C VAL A 92 12.42 9.55 4.55
N TRP A 93 12.12 8.59 3.68
CA TRP A 93 11.62 8.87 2.33
C TRP A 93 10.32 9.66 2.36
N GLN A 94 9.36 9.30 3.21
CA GLN A 94 8.09 10.02 3.33
C GLN A 94 8.30 11.47 3.78
N VAL A 95 9.11 11.69 4.83
CA VAL A 95 9.40 13.04 5.35
C VAL A 95 10.16 13.87 4.31
N LYS A 96 11.16 13.29 3.66
CA LYS A 96 11.91 13.95 2.57
C LYS A 96 10.97 14.35 1.42
N THR A 97 10.09 13.45 1.01
CA THR A 97 9.15 13.70 -0.10
C THR A 97 8.20 14.84 0.24
N MET A 98 7.71 14.90 1.48
CA MET A 98 6.93 16.03 1.96
C MET A 98 7.75 17.32 2.01
N LEU A 99 9.01 17.30 2.46
CA LEU A 99 9.86 18.48 2.45
C LEU A 99 10.07 19.04 1.05
N ILE A 100 10.37 18.18 0.08
CA ILE A 100 10.53 18.57 -1.33
C ILE A 100 9.21 19.16 -1.84
N ALA A 101 8.09 18.49 -1.60
CA ALA A 101 6.77 18.99 -2.00
C ALA A 101 6.42 20.32 -1.32
N SER A 102 6.95 20.62 -0.13
CA SER A 102 6.73 21.91 0.54
C SER A 102 7.50 23.07 -0.09
N LYS A 103 8.61 22.77 -0.78
CA LYS A 103 9.55 23.76 -1.34
C LYS A 103 9.41 23.97 -2.85
N THR A 104 8.57 23.18 -3.51
CA THR A 104 8.36 23.18 -4.97
C THR A 104 6.88 23.33 -5.29
N HIS A 105 6.56 23.67 -6.54
CA HIS A 105 5.19 23.89 -7.02
C HIS A 105 4.66 22.74 -7.87
N SER A 106 5.54 21.94 -8.50
CA SER A 106 5.13 20.80 -9.32
C SER A 106 6.01 19.55 -9.12
N ALA A 107 5.51 18.40 -9.55
CA ALA A 107 6.27 17.14 -9.54
C ALA A 107 7.47 17.17 -10.50
N GLU A 108 7.33 17.91 -11.61
CA GLU A 108 8.38 18.11 -12.61
C GLU A 108 9.53 18.94 -12.06
N GLU A 109 9.22 20.06 -11.40
CA GLU A 109 10.22 20.91 -10.71
C GLU A 109 10.97 20.13 -9.63
N ALA A 110 10.28 19.23 -8.94
CA ALA A 110 10.86 18.37 -7.92
C ALA A 110 11.67 17.18 -8.48
N GLU A 111 11.66 16.96 -9.80
CA GLU A 111 12.21 15.75 -10.44
C GLU A 111 11.65 14.44 -9.83
N MET A 112 10.35 14.45 -9.50
CA MET A 112 9.66 13.32 -8.85
C MET A 112 8.50 12.80 -9.68
N LYS A 113 8.14 11.53 -9.47
CA LYS A 113 6.89 10.98 -10.01
C LYS A 113 5.68 11.71 -9.43
N SER A 114 4.66 11.93 -10.26
CA SER A 114 3.47 12.72 -9.90
C SER A 114 2.70 12.14 -8.70
N TYR A 115 2.51 10.82 -8.63
CA TYR A 115 1.71 10.21 -7.56
C TYR A 115 2.31 10.43 -6.15
N PRO A 116 3.58 10.07 -5.86
CA PRO A 116 4.20 10.38 -4.57
C PRO A 116 4.20 11.87 -4.24
N TYR A 117 4.48 12.72 -5.24
CA TYR A 117 4.50 14.17 -5.06
C TYR A 117 3.14 14.72 -4.63
N SER A 118 2.09 14.44 -5.41
CA SER A 118 0.73 14.91 -5.14
C SER A 118 0.22 14.41 -3.79
N LYS A 119 0.52 13.15 -3.46
CA LYS A 119 0.15 12.57 -2.17
C LYS A 119 0.82 13.29 -1.00
N ALA A 120 2.13 13.52 -1.09
CA ALA A 120 2.88 14.26 -0.09
C ALA A 120 2.43 15.72 0.03
N LYS A 121 2.15 16.39 -1.09
CA LYS A 121 1.59 17.75 -1.12
C LYS A 121 0.26 17.81 -0.34
N GLY A 122 -0.59 16.80 -0.51
CA GLY A 122 -1.86 16.68 0.23
C GLY A 122 -1.70 16.52 1.74
N PHE A 123 -0.58 15.97 2.21
CA PHE A 123 -0.27 15.81 3.64
C PHE A 123 0.30 17.07 4.30
N LEU A 124 0.79 18.05 3.52
CA LEU A 124 1.41 19.25 4.07
C LEU A 124 0.48 20.06 4.98
N LYS A 125 -0.82 20.02 4.73
CA LYS A 125 -1.84 20.67 5.59
C LYS A 125 -1.83 20.18 7.04
N ASN A 126 -1.27 18.99 7.30
CA ASN A 126 -1.20 18.41 8.64
C ASN A 126 0.06 18.86 9.42
N PHE A 127 1.00 19.56 8.78
CA PHE A 127 2.30 19.90 9.37
C PHE A 127 2.58 21.39 9.32
N LYS A 128 3.26 21.90 10.35
CA LYS A 128 3.88 23.23 10.27
C LYS A 128 5.17 23.14 9.46
N ALA A 129 5.51 24.21 8.71
CA ALA A 129 6.71 24.23 7.88
C ALA A 129 7.99 23.92 8.68
N THR A 130 8.17 24.57 9.83
CA THR A 130 9.35 24.40 10.70
C THR A 130 9.38 23.05 11.42
N GLU A 131 8.24 22.38 11.53
CA GLU A 131 8.14 21.10 12.22
C GLU A 131 8.63 19.96 11.36
N LEU A 132 8.33 19.99 10.06
CA LEU A 132 8.78 18.97 9.12
C LEU A 132 10.30 18.99 8.94
N GLU A 133 10.92 20.17 8.99
CA GLU A 133 12.38 20.33 8.97
C GLU A 133 13.01 19.73 10.22
N LYS A 134 12.47 20.04 11.41
CA LYS A 134 12.93 19.44 12.68
C LYS A 134 12.76 17.93 12.71
N LEU A 135 11.67 17.41 12.14
CA LEU A 135 11.43 15.98 12.05
C LEU A 135 12.49 15.29 11.17
N SER A 136 12.80 15.87 10.02
CA SER A 136 13.86 15.39 9.13
C SER A 136 15.24 15.42 9.80
N GLU A 137 15.58 16.53 10.47
CA GLU A 137 16.84 16.68 11.22
C GLU A 137 16.95 15.60 12.31
N ALA A 138 15.89 15.40 13.10
CA ALA A 138 15.86 14.41 14.16
C ALA A 138 16.02 12.96 13.65
N LEU A 139 15.46 12.63 12.48
CA LEU A 139 15.64 11.32 11.85
C LEU A 139 17.10 11.08 11.48
N VAL A 140 17.77 12.05 10.84
CA VAL A 140 19.17 11.94 10.43
C VAL A 140 20.09 11.83 11.65
N ILE A 141 19.94 12.74 12.62
CA ILE A 141 20.73 12.71 13.86
C ILE A 141 20.52 11.40 14.61
N GLY A 142 19.27 10.96 14.73
CA GLY A 142 18.90 9.72 15.40
C GLY A 142 19.58 8.51 14.78
N TYR A 143 19.54 8.41 13.45
CA TYR A 143 20.17 7.30 12.73
C TYR A 143 21.68 7.26 12.94
N HIS A 144 22.37 8.40 12.85
CA HIS A 144 23.81 8.46 13.12
C HIS A 144 24.17 8.15 14.57
N LYS A 145 23.28 8.42 15.54
CA LYS A 145 23.47 8.01 16.93
C LYS A 145 23.32 6.50 17.08
N ALA A 146 22.26 5.93 16.52
CA ALA A 146 22.04 4.49 16.54
C ALA A 146 23.22 3.73 15.90
N ARG A 147 23.70 4.20 14.74
CA ARG A 147 24.85 3.58 14.05
C ARG A 147 26.19 3.69 14.78
N ARG A 148 26.29 4.60 15.76
CA ARG A 148 27.44 4.73 16.67
C ARG A 148 27.27 3.95 17.97
N GLY A 149 26.22 3.12 18.08
CA GLY A 149 25.95 2.31 19.28
C GLY A 149 25.23 3.07 20.40
N HIS A 150 24.71 4.28 20.13
CA HIS A 150 23.93 5.04 21.12
C HIS A 150 22.42 4.72 21.04
N GLY A 151 22.08 3.43 20.98
CA GLY A 151 20.72 2.89 20.90
C GLY A 151 20.40 2.19 19.59
N GLU A 152 19.19 1.61 19.50
CA GLU A 152 18.73 0.83 18.36
C GLU A 152 17.85 1.64 17.40
N VAL A 153 17.89 1.30 16.11
CA VAL A 153 17.02 1.92 15.09
C VAL A 153 15.55 1.64 15.38
N GLU A 154 15.23 0.48 15.96
CA GLU A 154 13.87 0.13 16.35
C GLU A 154 13.29 1.14 17.36
N THR A 155 14.01 1.34 18.46
CA THR A 155 13.65 2.32 19.49
C THR A 155 13.64 3.75 18.94
N LEU A 156 14.54 4.08 18.00
CA LEU A 156 14.53 5.38 17.33
C LEU A 156 13.21 5.59 16.58
N VAL A 157 12.81 4.67 15.69
CA VAL A 157 11.59 4.81 14.90
C VAL A 157 10.38 4.97 15.83
N GLU A 158 10.26 4.11 16.83
CA GLU A 158 9.16 4.18 17.80
C GLU A 158 9.09 5.54 18.50
N LYS A 159 10.21 6.04 19.03
CA LYS A 159 10.27 7.36 19.68
C LYS A 159 9.89 8.49 18.74
N MET A 160 10.23 8.39 17.46
CA MET A 160 9.89 9.39 16.46
C MET A 160 8.39 9.37 16.14
N LEU A 161 7.79 8.18 16.02
CA LEU A 161 6.35 8.02 15.77
C LEU A 161 5.50 8.54 16.93
N LEU A 162 5.92 8.29 18.17
CA LEU A 162 5.20 8.75 19.37
C LEU A 162 5.23 10.28 19.57
N LYS A 163 6.16 10.97 18.89
CA LYS A 163 6.29 12.44 18.91
C LYS A 163 5.51 13.15 17.79
N LEU A 164 4.94 12.40 16.83
CA LEU A 164 4.12 12.95 15.73
C LEU A 164 2.80 13.56 16.21
#